data_AF-A0A9Q1C6T1-F1
#
_entry.id   AF-A0A9Q1C6T1-F1
#
_cell.length_a   1.000
_cell.length_b   1.000
_cell.length_c   1.000
_cell.angle_alpha   90.00
_cell.angle_beta   90.00
_cell.angle_gamma   90.00
#
_symmetry.space_group_name_H-M   'P 1'
#
loop_
_entity.id
_entity.type
_entity.pdbx_description
1 polymer ?
#
loop_
_entity_poly.entity_id
_entity_poly.type
_entity_poly.pdbx_seq_one_letter_code
_entity_poly.pdbx_strand_id
1 'polypeptide(L)'
;MSKTLKWPPNASSLSLSCAEEMVPTQLYNFLAWVVRISDEPTVSTKVDVNDNMHRKLLSLSQDIIQLALNGKRTMPKYMSLGMAVRHLSGSAQLTGLLNCLGHCSSHASVLEHDTALAQQHLDYRGKLPPTIIPDKFITLVWDNIDFWRGDC
;
A
#
# COMPACT_ATOMS: atom_id res chain seq x y z
N MET A 1 20.34 -3.54 7.16
CA MET A 1 19.04 -4.07 7.63
C MET A 1 17.94 -3.36 6.86
N SER A 2 17.08 -4.07 6.14
CA SER A 2 16.00 -3.45 5.35
C SER A 2 14.81 -3.08 6.24
N LYS A 3 14.35 -1.83 6.12
CA LYS A 3 13.20 -1.25 6.84
C LYS A 3 11.95 -2.14 6.70
N THR A 4 11.20 -2.31 7.79
CA THR A 4 9.92 -3.03 7.83
C THR A 4 8.77 -2.05 8.02
N LEU A 5 7.63 -2.32 7.39
CA LEU A 5 6.42 -1.51 7.59
C LEU A 5 5.82 -1.81 8.97
N LYS A 6 5.52 -0.76 9.73
CA LYS A 6 4.74 -0.86 10.98
C LYS A 6 3.27 -1.07 10.63
N TRP A 7 2.61 -1.99 11.34
CA TRP A 7 1.17 -2.21 11.20
C TRP A 7 0.35 -1.32 12.16
N PRO A 8 -0.80 -0.76 11.73
CA PRO A 8 -1.20 -0.62 10.33
C PRO A 8 -0.34 0.46 9.61
N PRO A 9 0.01 0.26 8.33
CA PRO A 9 0.77 1.25 7.57
C PRO A 9 -0.02 2.55 7.36
N ASN A 10 0.59 3.71 7.57
CA ASN A 10 -0.01 5.01 7.26
C ASN A 10 0.39 5.52 5.86
N ALA A 11 -0.19 6.65 5.42
CA ALA A 11 0.11 7.25 4.12
C ALA A 11 1.62 7.49 3.90
N SER A 12 2.35 7.96 4.92
CA SER A 12 3.80 8.18 4.84
C SER A 12 4.57 6.87 4.62
N SER A 13 4.10 5.77 5.20
CA SER A 13 4.71 4.44 5.05
C SER A 13 4.43 3.79 3.68
N LEU A 14 3.37 4.22 2.99
CA LEU A 14 2.99 3.77 1.65
C LEU A 14 3.52 4.68 0.52
N SER A 15 4.45 5.57 0.84
CA SER A 15 5.03 6.53 -0.10
C SER A 15 6.15 5.93 -0.97
N LEU A 16 6.45 6.60 -2.08
CA LEU A 16 7.55 6.23 -2.98
C LEU A 16 8.91 6.29 -2.29
N SER A 17 9.14 7.28 -1.42
CA SER A 17 10.38 7.41 -0.65
C SER A 17 10.56 6.25 0.35
N CYS A 18 9.47 5.81 1.00
CA CYS A 18 9.54 4.61 1.84
C CYS A 18 9.88 3.36 1.03
N ALA A 19 9.27 3.20 -0.16
CA ALA A 19 9.62 2.10 -1.06
C ALA A 19 11.09 2.16 -1.49
N GLU A 20 11.60 3.36 -1.75
CA GLU A 20 13.00 3.58 -2.08
C GLU A 20 13.92 3.12 -0.94
N GLU A 21 13.67 3.53 0.30
CA GLU A 21 14.47 3.09 1.46
C GLU A 21 14.42 1.56 1.70
N MET A 22 13.30 0.91 1.37
CA MET A 22 13.13 -0.54 1.55
C MET A 22 13.83 -1.37 0.46
N VAL A 23 13.98 -0.81 -0.75
CA VAL A 23 14.61 -1.48 -1.89
C VAL A 23 16.14 -1.39 -1.80
N PRO A 24 16.87 -2.53 -1.76
CA PRO A 24 18.33 -2.54 -1.78
C PRO A 24 18.88 -1.92 -3.06
N THR A 25 19.93 -1.10 -2.93
CA THR A 25 20.63 -0.46 -4.05
C THR A 25 21.10 -1.48 -5.09
N GLN A 26 21.62 -2.63 -4.64
CA GLN A 26 22.12 -3.68 -5.53
C GLN A 26 21.02 -4.26 -6.41
N LEU A 27 19.82 -4.48 -5.86
CA LEU A 27 18.68 -4.99 -6.64
C LEU A 27 18.21 -3.93 -7.64
N TYR A 28 18.09 -2.68 -7.19
CA TYR A 28 17.66 -1.57 -8.04
C TYR A 28 18.61 -1.37 -9.24
N ASN A 29 19.92 -1.33 -8.99
CA ASN A 29 20.94 -1.15 -10.02
C ASN A 29 21.02 -2.37 -10.95
N PHE A 30 20.94 -3.58 -10.39
CA PHE A 30 20.87 -4.79 -11.19
C PHE A 30 19.71 -4.75 -12.18
N LEU A 31 18.51 -4.38 -11.74
CA LEU A 31 17.36 -4.24 -12.64
C LEU A 31 17.59 -3.16 -13.68
N ALA A 32 18.15 -2.02 -13.30
CA ALA A 32 18.48 -0.95 -14.25
C ALA A 32 19.42 -1.42 -15.36
N TRP A 33 20.40 -2.27 -15.05
CA TRP A 33 21.28 -2.88 -16.05
C TRP A 33 20.56 -3.93 -16.90
N VAL A 34 19.73 -4.77 -16.29
CA VAL A 34 18.93 -5.78 -17.01
C VAL A 34 18.03 -5.12 -18.06
N VAL A 35 17.43 -3.98 -17.74
CA VAL A 35 16.58 -3.24 -18.69
C VAL A 35 17.35 -2.21 -19.53
N ARG A 36 18.69 -2.20 -19.47
CA ARG A 36 19.60 -1.35 -20.25
C ARG A 36 19.33 0.16 -20.10
N ILE A 37 18.93 0.58 -18.90
CA ILE A 37 18.73 2.00 -18.57
C ILE A 37 20.04 2.66 -18.16
N SER A 38 20.95 1.90 -17.55
CA SER A 38 22.31 2.32 -17.27
C SER A 38 23.28 1.27 -17.81
N ASP A 39 24.36 1.73 -18.43
CA ASP A 39 25.48 0.88 -18.87
C ASP A 39 26.64 0.90 -17.87
N GLU A 40 26.62 1.83 -16.91
CA GLU A 40 27.69 1.99 -15.92
C GLU A 40 27.40 1.21 -14.63
N PRO A 41 28.35 0.38 -14.16
CA PRO A 41 28.18 -0.37 -12.93
C PRO A 41 28.37 0.54 -11.70
N THR A 42 27.28 1.17 -11.25
CA THR A 42 27.22 1.82 -9.93
C THR A 42 26.85 0.80 -8.85
N VAL A 43 27.60 0.73 -7.74
CA VAL A 43 27.35 -0.25 -6.66
C VAL A 43 26.98 0.41 -5.33
N SER A 44 27.46 1.63 -5.09
CA SER A 44 27.32 2.36 -3.82
C SER A 44 25.98 3.08 -3.69
N THR A 45 25.50 3.69 -4.78
CA THR A 45 24.27 4.48 -4.82
C THR A 45 23.35 3.99 -5.93
N LYS A 46 22.05 4.30 -5.82
CA LYS A 46 21.11 3.99 -6.89
C LYS A 46 21.48 4.79 -8.14
N VAL A 47 21.39 4.16 -9.30
CA VAL A 47 21.60 4.83 -10.58
C VAL A 47 20.60 5.96 -10.76
N ASP A 48 21.08 7.11 -11.22
CA ASP A 48 20.23 8.26 -11.54
C ASP A 48 19.50 7.99 -12.87
N VAL A 49 18.18 8.09 -12.83
CA VAL A 49 17.31 7.77 -13.96
C VAL A 49 16.10 8.71 -13.93
N ASN A 50 15.45 8.91 -15.07
CA ASN A 50 14.23 9.73 -15.10
C ASN A 50 13.12 9.17 -14.17
N ASP A 51 12.25 10.05 -13.69
CA ASP A 51 11.19 9.72 -12.73
C ASP A 51 10.30 8.53 -13.15
N ASN A 52 9.99 8.44 -14.44
CA ASN A 52 9.13 7.38 -14.98
C ASN A 52 9.82 6.01 -14.86
N MET A 53 11.10 5.93 -15.23
CA MET A 53 11.89 4.73 -15.11
C MET A 53 12.17 4.39 -13.66
N HIS A 54 12.45 5.40 -12.82
CA HIS A 54 12.63 5.23 -11.39
C HIS A 54 11.43 4.53 -10.74
N ARG A 55 10.21 5.01 -11.02
CA ARG A 55 8.96 4.40 -10.52
C ARG A 55 8.79 2.96 -10.99
N LYS A 56 9.10 2.67 -12.26
CA LYS A 56 8.99 1.30 -12.82
C LYS A 56 10.03 0.36 -12.19
N LEU A 57 11.27 0.81 -12.03
CA LEU A 57 12.33 0.04 -11.37
C LEU A 57 12.00 -0.24 -9.91
N LEU A 58 11.50 0.75 -9.17
CA LEU A 58 11.01 0.53 -7.80
C LEU A 58 9.81 -0.42 -7.75
N SER A 59 8.90 -0.35 -8.72
CA SER A 59 7.75 -1.25 -8.81
C SER A 59 8.20 -2.70 -9.02
N LEU A 60 9.13 -2.95 -9.95
CA LEU A 60 9.69 -4.29 -10.20
C LEU A 60 10.52 -4.80 -9.02
N SER A 61 11.32 -3.92 -8.40
CA SER A 61 12.11 -4.26 -7.22
C SER A 61 11.23 -4.74 -6.07
N GLN A 62 10.10 -4.05 -5.84
CA GLN A 62 9.14 -4.44 -4.81
C GLN A 62 8.50 -5.80 -5.11
N ASP A 63 8.17 -6.10 -6.37
CA ASP A 63 7.62 -7.40 -6.76
C ASP A 63 8.61 -8.54 -6.49
N ILE A 64 9.87 -8.35 -6.85
CA ILE A 64 10.93 -9.33 -6.60
C ILE A 64 11.14 -9.55 -5.10
N ILE A 65 11.17 -8.47 -4.30
CA ILE A 65 11.30 -8.57 -2.85
C ILE A 65 10.10 -9.29 -2.24
N GLN A 66 8.87 -8.96 -2.66
CA GLN A 66 7.67 -9.61 -2.15
C GLN A 66 7.67 -11.11 -2.45
N LEU A 67 8.05 -11.48 -3.67
CA LEU A 67 8.18 -12.87 -4.11
C LEU A 67 9.26 -13.61 -3.31
N ALA A 68 10.45 -13.02 -3.17
CA ALA A 68 11.55 -13.61 -2.41
C ALA A 68 11.21 -13.81 -0.93
N LEU A 69 10.31 -12.98 -0.38
CA LEU A 69 9.86 -13.07 1.00
C LEU A 69 8.61 -13.93 1.18
N ASN A 70 8.08 -14.57 0.12
CA ASN A 70 6.83 -15.35 0.14
C ASN A 70 5.67 -14.61 0.82
N GLY A 71 5.57 -13.29 0.60
CA GLY A 71 4.53 -12.46 1.21
C GLY A 71 4.67 -12.20 2.72
N LYS A 72 5.73 -12.68 3.39
CA LYS A 72 5.97 -12.47 4.83
C LYS A 72 6.19 -11.01 5.22
N ARG A 73 6.62 -10.18 4.26
CA ARG A 73 6.77 -8.74 4.42
C ARG A 73 6.00 -8.07 3.29
N THR A 74 5.09 -7.19 3.66
CA THR A 74 4.34 -6.38 2.69
C THR A 74 5.20 -5.22 2.20
N MET A 75 5.33 -5.07 0.89
CA MET A 75 5.94 -3.89 0.27
C MET A 75 4.88 -2.79 0.04
N PRO A 76 5.26 -1.50 0.07
CA PRO A 76 4.34 -0.37 -0.09
C PRO A 76 3.41 -0.50 -1.30
N LYS A 77 3.93 -0.94 -2.46
CA LYS A 77 3.16 -1.18 -3.69
C LYS A 77 1.97 -2.12 -3.46
N TYR A 78 2.17 -3.24 -2.78
CA TYR A 78 1.14 -4.28 -2.65
C TYR A 78 -0.06 -3.80 -1.85
N MET A 79 0.22 -3.09 -0.75
CA MET A 79 -0.80 -2.52 0.12
C MET A 79 -1.51 -1.35 -0.58
N SER A 80 -0.75 -0.39 -1.11
CA SER A 80 -1.29 0.81 -1.75
C SER A 80 -2.12 0.49 -3.00
N LEU A 81 -1.66 -0.44 -3.86
CA LEU A 81 -2.41 -0.85 -5.03
C LEU A 81 -3.70 -1.57 -4.64
N GLY A 82 -3.64 -2.49 -3.66
CA GLY A 82 -4.82 -3.20 -3.18
C GLY A 82 -5.88 -2.26 -2.59
N MET A 83 -5.45 -1.28 -1.78
CA MET A 83 -6.33 -0.24 -1.24
C MET A 83 -6.91 0.65 -2.34
N ALA A 84 -6.08 1.13 -3.27
CA ALA A 84 -6.52 2.02 -4.34
C ALA A 84 -7.56 1.33 -5.23
N VAL A 85 -7.32 0.08 -5.63
CA VAL A 85 -8.26 -0.69 -6.46
C VAL A 85 -9.58 -0.92 -5.73
N ARG A 86 -9.52 -1.27 -4.44
CA ARG A 86 -10.73 -1.44 -3.62
C ARG A 86 -11.51 -0.12 -3.49
N HIS A 87 -10.84 0.98 -3.17
CA HIS A 87 -11.51 2.28 -2.99
C HIS A 87 -12.06 2.86 -4.28
N LEU A 88 -11.40 2.64 -5.42
CA LEU A 88 -11.85 3.15 -6.72
C LEU A 88 -12.95 2.31 -7.34
N SER A 89 -12.92 0.98 -7.17
CA SER A 89 -13.83 0.07 -7.87
C SER A 89 -14.87 -0.62 -6.98
N GLY A 90 -14.58 -0.78 -5.68
CA GLY A 90 -15.36 -1.64 -4.78
C GLY A 90 -15.31 -3.14 -5.11
N SER A 91 -14.61 -3.56 -6.18
CA SER A 91 -14.68 -4.92 -6.71
C SER A 91 -13.68 -5.87 -6.04
N ALA A 92 -14.19 -6.76 -5.19
CA ALA A 92 -13.40 -7.85 -4.62
C ALA A 92 -12.83 -8.80 -5.69
N GLN A 93 -13.53 -8.97 -6.81
CA GLN A 93 -13.07 -9.78 -7.95
C GLN A 93 -11.83 -9.18 -8.60
N LEU A 94 -11.81 -7.85 -8.79
CA LEU A 94 -10.68 -7.16 -9.40
C LEU A 94 -9.44 -7.21 -8.50
N THR A 95 -9.61 -6.94 -7.20
CA THR A 95 -8.53 -7.11 -6.22
C THR A 95 -8.06 -8.56 -6.13
N GLY A 96 -8.98 -9.52 -6.23
CA GLY A 96 -8.68 -10.96 -6.28
C GLY A 96 -7.83 -11.35 -7.50
N LEU A 97 -8.17 -10.84 -8.69
CA LEU A 97 -7.41 -11.05 -9.92
C LEU A 97 -5.98 -10.52 -9.79
N LEU A 98 -5.80 -9.29 -9.33
CA LEU A 98 -4.50 -8.66 -9.17
C LEU A 98 -3.64 -9.34 -8.09
N ASN A 99 -4.27 -9.81 -7.01
CA ASN A 99 -3.61 -10.62 -6.00
C ASN A 99 -3.19 -12.00 -6.55
N CYS A 100 -4.03 -12.63 -7.36
CA CYS A 100 -3.72 -13.90 -8.02
C CYS A 100 -2.52 -13.78 -8.98
N LEU A 101 -2.40 -12.66 -9.69
CA LEU A 101 -1.23 -12.32 -10.50
C LEU A 101 -0.01 -11.88 -9.67
N GLY A 102 -0.13 -11.79 -8.35
CA GLY A 102 0.96 -11.43 -7.46
C GLY A 102 1.35 -9.96 -7.52
N HIS A 103 0.42 -9.05 -7.80
CA HIS A 103 0.69 -7.60 -7.91
C HIS A 103 0.17 -6.77 -6.73
N CYS A 104 -0.81 -7.27 -5.96
CA CYS A 104 -1.35 -6.56 -4.81
C CYS A 104 -1.66 -7.49 -3.64
N SER A 105 -1.94 -6.89 -2.48
CA SER A 105 -2.43 -7.60 -1.31
C SER A 105 -3.82 -8.20 -1.55
N SER A 106 -4.15 -9.26 -0.81
CA SER A 106 -5.47 -9.89 -0.87
C SER A 106 -6.58 -8.92 -0.41
N HIS A 107 -7.81 -9.13 -0.90
CA HIS A 107 -8.96 -8.34 -0.47
C HIS A 107 -9.16 -8.39 1.06
N ALA A 108 -8.94 -9.56 1.68
CA ALA A 108 -9.03 -9.74 3.13
C ALA A 108 -7.98 -8.88 3.86
N SER A 109 -6.73 -8.87 3.39
CA SER A 109 -5.66 -8.05 3.98
C SER A 109 -5.95 -6.55 3.88
N VAL A 110 -6.63 -6.11 2.82
CA VAL A 110 -7.07 -4.70 2.68
C VAL A 110 -8.17 -4.37 3.70
N LEU A 111 -9.16 -5.26 3.88
CA LEU A 111 -10.20 -5.06 4.90
C LEU A 111 -9.65 -5.06 6.32
N GLU A 112 -8.70 -5.95 6.60
CA GLU A 112 -8.00 -6.02 7.89
C GLU A 112 -7.26 -4.71 8.16
N HIS A 113 -6.63 -4.14 7.12
CA HIS A 113 -5.98 -2.86 7.21
C HIS A 113 -6.93 -1.71 7.54
N ASP A 114 -8.05 -1.61 6.83
CA ASP A 114 -9.07 -0.57 7.09
C ASP A 114 -9.64 -0.70 8.51
N THR A 115 -9.85 -1.93 8.96
CA THR A 115 -10.28 -2.25 10.33
C THR A 115 -9.24 -1.82 11.36
N ALA A 116 -7.95 -2.11 11.10
CA ALA A 116 -6.86 -1.74 11.99
C ALA A 116 -6.67 -0.20 12.07
N LEU A 117 -6.84 0.52 10.97
CA LEU A 117 -6.85 1.98 10.97
C LEU A 117 -8.04 2.53 11.77
N ALA A 118 -9.23 1.98 11.57
CA ALA A 118 -10.42 2.38 12.33
C ALA A 118 -10.22 2.13 13.83
N GLN A 119 -9.68 0.97 14.21
CA GLN A 119 -9.37 0.66 15.61
C GLN A 119 -8.33 1.64 16.18
N GLN A 120 -7.28 1.96 15.43
CA GLN A 120 -6.31 2.97 15.85
C GLN A 120 -7.00 4.33 16.09
N HIS A 121 -7.91 4.75 15.21
CA HIS A 121 -8.69 5.97 15.42
C HIS A 121 -9.61 5.90 16.65
N LEU A 122 -10.16 4.74 16.98
CA LEU A 122 -10.94 4.52 18.20
C LEU A 122 -10.07 4.60 19.46
N ASP A 123 -8.87 4.02 19.43
CA ASP A 123 -7.93 4.03 20.56
C ASP A 123 -7.40 5.44 20.86
N TYR A 124 -7.34 6.30 19.84
CA TYR A 124 -7.02 7.72 19.98
C TYR A 124 -8.19 8.58 20.51
N ARG A 125 -9.35 8.00 20.87
CA ARG A 125 -10.55 8.79 21.25
C ARG A 125 -10.42 9.49 22.59
N GLY A 126 -10.11 10.79 22.47
CA GLY A 126 -10.50 11.86 23.39
C GLY A 126 -10.97 13.14 22.69
N LYS A 127 -11.18 13.16 21.37
CA LYS A 127 -11.66 14.36 20.65
C LYS A 127 -12.79 14.00 19.70
N LEU A 128 -13.96 14.57 19.98
CA LEU A 128 -15.04 14.66 19.01
C LEU A 128 -14.50 15.35 17.73
N PRO A 129 -15.02 15.01 16.54
CA PRO A 129 -14.75 15.79 15.34
C PRO A 129 -14.93 17.29 15.64
N PRO A 130 -14.04 18.18 15.18
CA PRO A 130 -14.09 19.62 15.50
C PRO A 130 -15.39 20.30 15.04
N THR A 131 -16.17 19.62 14.20
CA THR A 131 -17.50 20.03 13.74
C THR A 131 -18.58 19.89 14.82
N ILE A 132 -18.32 19.14 15.89
CA ILE A 132 -19.26 18.97 17.01
C ILE A 132 -19.06 20.14 17.98
N ILE A 133 -19.96 21.11 17.89
CA ILE A 133 -20.00 22.30 18.73
C ILE A 133 -20.96 22.03 19.91
N PRO A 134 -20.61 22.41 21.15
CA PRO A 134 -21.54 22.33 22.28
C PRO A 134 -22.86 23.07 21.98
N ASP A 135 -23.99 22.57 22.50
CA ASP A 135 -25.33 23.18 22.37
C ASP A 135 -25.90 23.32 20.94
N LYS A 136 -25.33 22.62 19.94
CA LYS A 136 -25.95 22.47 18.63
C LYS A 136 -26.42 21.04 18.36
N PHE A 137 -27.68 20.90 17.98
CA PHE A 137 -28.21 19.65 17.46
C PHE A 137 -27.48 19.29 16.17
N ILE A 138 -26.88 18.09 16.15
CA ILE A 138 -26.32 17.49 14.94
C ILE A 138 -27.13 16.24 14.60
N THR A 139 -27.39 16.05 13.31
CA THR A 139 -27.92 14.79 12.81
C THR A 139 -26.76 13.88 12.50
N LEU A 140 -26.58 12.85 13.31
CA LEU A 140 -25.66 11.76 13.03
C LEU A 140 -26.30 10.89 11.94
N VAL A 141 -25.84 11.07 10.70
CA VAL A 141 -26.20 10.17 9.60
C VAL A 141 -25.22 9.01 9.62
N TRP A 142 -25.68 7.85 10.09
CA TRP A 142 -24.98 6.58 9.90
C TRP A 142 -25.18 6.17 8.45
N ASP A 143 -24.16 6.34 7.61
CA ASP A 143 -24.21 5.85 6.24
C ASP A 143 -23.69 4.40 6.19
N ASN A 144 -24.62 3.53 5.80
CA ASN A 144 -24.54 2.14 5.38
C ASN A 144 -24.48 0.98 6.40
N ILE A 145 -25.67 0.49 6.75
CA ILE A 145 -25.95 -0.89 7.12
C ILE A 145 -26.18 -1.68 5.81
N ASP A 146 -25.14 -2.27 5.23
CA ASP A 146 -25.31 -3.28 4.16
C ASP A 146 -25.78 -4.61 4.78
N PHE A 147 -27.06 -4.68 5.16
CA PHE A 147 -27.78 -5.95 5.35
C PHE A 147 -28.88 -6.05 4.31
N TRP A 148 -28.52 -6.32 3.05
CA TRP A 148 -29.45 -6.95 2.11
C TRP A 148 -28.91 -8.33 1.74
N ARG A 149 -29.39 -9.34 2.48
CA ARG A 149 -29.48 -10.71 1.96
C ARG A 149 -30.63 -10.72 0.95
N GLY A 150 -30.31 -10.98 -0.31
CA GLY A 150 -31.29 -11.44 -1.29
C GLY A 150 -31.04 -12.91 -1.57
N ASP A 151 -31.74 -13.78 -0.85
CA ASP A 151 -32.04 -15.13 -1.34
C ASP A 151 -33.05 -14.99 -2.49
N CYS A 152 -32.66 -15.40 -3.70
CA CYS A 152 -33.52 -15.81 -4.83
C CYS A 152 -32.69 -16.72 -5.75
#